data_AF-A0A9N9GX94-F1
#
_entry.id   AF-A0A9N9GX94-F1
#
_cell.length_a   1.000
_cell.length_b   1.000
_cell.length_c   1.000
_cell.angle_alpha   90.00
_cell.angle_beta   90.00
_cell.angle_gamma   90.00
#
_symmetry.space_group_name_H-M   'P 1'
#
loop_
_entity.id
_entity.type
_entity.pdbx_description
1 polymer ?
#
loop_
_entity_poly.entity_id
_entity_poly.type
_entity_poly.pdbx_seq_one_letter_code
_entity_poly.pdbx_strand_id
1 'polypeptide(L)'
;WIPLEEFTNIQKIGNGGFSEIFRATWNKGRIKNVSEIGTAYRSPDEVILKVLDKSQDIDVEFLKELDFTYKFTNARSLRLISVYGVTQDSESKNYAFVMQYFRDGDLHKFLSKFFAEIPWGKKHDILNRIIWDLVNQQQTH
;
A
#
# COMPACT_ATOMS: atom_id res chain seq x y z
N TRP A 1 6.64 -10.89 -3.53
CA TRP A 1 7.25 -10.36 -4.76
C TRP A 1 6.25 -10.47 -5.89
N ILE A 2 6.10 -9.41 -6.70
CA ILE A 2 5.26 -9.39 -7.91
C ILE A 2 6.13 -8.82 -9.04
N PRO A 3 6.35 -9.55 -10.15
CA PRO A 3 7.13 -9.05 -11.29
C PRO A 3 6.51 -7.78 -11.89
N LEU A 4 7.35 -6.81 -12.28
CA LEU A 4 6.88 -5.53 -12.82
C LEU A 4 6.06 -5.72 -14.10
N GLU A 5 6.38 -6.76 -14.87
CA GLU A 5 5.74 -7.12 -16.13
C GLU A 5 4.28 -7.58 -15.95
N GLU A 6 3.86 -7.90 -14.70
CA GLU A 6 2.45 -8.17 -14.41
C GLU A 6 1.59 -6.90 -14.37
N PHE A 7 2.21 -5.71 -14.42
CA PHE A 7 1.51 -4.42 -14.39
C PHE A 7 1.46 -3.75 -15.76
N THR A 8 0.29 -3.20 -16.09
CA THR A 8 0.05 -2.41 -17.30
C THR A 8 -0.65 -1.10 -16.95
N ASN A 9 -0.75 -0.17 -17.91
CA ASN A 9 -1.39 1.14 -17.72
C ASN A 9 -0.81 1.90 -16.51
N ILE A 10 0.51 1.85 -16.34
CA ILE A 10 1.21 2.51 -15.23
C ILE A 10 1.18 4.02 -15.47
N GLN A 11 0.51 4.75 -14.58
CA GLN A 11 0.33 6.20 -14.67
C GLN A 11 0.68 6.86 -13.35
N LYS A 12 1.56 7.86 -13.37
CA LYS A 12 1.86 8.67 -12.18
C LYS A 12 0.62 9.49 -11.80
N ILE A 13 0.21 9.42 -10.54
CA ILE A 13 -0.96 10.13 -10.00
C ILE A 13 -0.61 11.12 -8.89
N GLY A 14 0.64 11.11 -8.39
CA GLY A 14 1.09 12.08 -7.40
C GLY A 14 2.47 11.75 -6.84
N ASN A 15 2.88 12.55 -5.85
CA ASN A 15 4.07 12.33 -5.04
C ASN A 15 3.66 12.31 -3.57
N GLY A 16 4.24 11.40 -2.80
CA GLY A 16 4.33 11.49 -1.34
C GLY A 16 5.61 12.22 -0.92
N GLY A 17 5.84 12.32 0.39
CA GLY A 17 7.04 13.01 0.91
C GLY A 17 8.37 12.37 0.50
N PHE A 18 8.39 11.04 0.34
CA PHE A 18 9.58 10.25 0.01
C PHE A 18 9.26 9.13 -1.01
N SER A 19 8.27 9.38 -1.87
CA SER A 19 7.78 8.34 -2.76
C SER A 19 7.04 8.92 -3.94
N GLU A 20 7.12 8.26 -5.09
CA GLU A 20 6.22 8.52 -6.21
C GLU A 20 5.04 7.56 -6.17
N ILE A 21 3.84 8.06 -6.52
CA ILE A 21 2.61 7.29 -6.49
C ILE A 21 2.11 7.08 -7.91
N PHE A 22 1.99 5.81 -8.31
CA PHE A 22 1.45 5.41 -9.60
C PHE A 22 0.18 4.57 -9.42
N ARG A 23 -0.75 4.70 -10.35
CA ARG A 23 -1.86 3.77 -10.57
C ARG A 23 -1.45 2.79 -11.65
N ALA A 24 -1.79 1.51 -11.48
CA ALA A 24 -1.53 0.48 -12.48
C ALA A 24 -2.66 -0.56 -12.50
N THR A 25 -2.74 -1.31 -13.59
CA THR A 25 -3.56 -2.52 -13.71
C THR A 25 -2.68 -3.74 -13.45
N TRP A 26 -2.98 -4.51 -12.41
CA TRP A 26 -2.34 -5.81 -12.18
C TRP A 26 -3.08 -6.89 -12.96
N ASN A 27 -2.52 -7.35 -14.08
CA ASN A 27 -3.18 -8.23 -15.04
C ASN A 27 -3.65 -9.56 -14.43
N LYS A 28 -2.80 -10.18 -13.62
CA LYS A 28 -3.14 -11.43 -12.93
C LYS A 28 -4.07 -11.19 -11.74
N GLY A 29 -3.90 -10.05 -11.08
CA GLY A 29 -4.66 -9.63 -9.92
C GLY A 29 -4.47 -10.49 -8.68
N ARG A 30 -5.08 -10.03 -7.58
CA ARG A 30 -5.07 -10.73 -6.30
C ARG A 30 -5.97 -11.97 -6.33
N ILE A 31 -5.68 -12.93 -5.46
CA ILE A 31 -6.58 -14.08 -5.23
C ILE A 31 -7.84 -13.55 -4.54
N LYS A 32 -8.99 -13.74 -5.19
CA LYS A 32 -10.29 -13.31 -4.64
C LYS A 32 -11.02 -14.44 -3.94
N ASN A 33 -10.85 -15.68 -4.40
CA ASN A 33 -11.40 -16.87 -3.78
C ASN A 33 -10.53 -18.09 -4.12
N VAL A 34 -10.65 -19.15 -3.33
CA VAL A 34 -10.07 -20.47 -3.58
C VAL A 34 -11.21 -21.48 -3.53
N SER A 35 -11.38 -22.29 -4.58
CA SER A 35 -12.38 -23.36 -4.58
C SER A 35 -12.02 -24.45 -3.55
N GLU A 36 -12.99 -25.30 -3.23
CA GLU A 36 -12.78 -26.46 -2.34
C GLU A 36 -11.70 -27.42 -2.85
N ILE A 37 -11.47 -27.47 -4.18
CA ILE A 37 -10.43 -28.27 -4.83
C ILE A 37 -9.10 -27.52 -5.01
N GLY A 38 -8.94 -26.33 -4.40
CA GLY A 38 -7.69 -25.57 -4.39
C GLY A 38 -7.48 -24.61 -5.57
N THR A 39 -8.48 -24.41 -6.44
CA THR A 39 -8.36 -23.50 -7.59
C THR A 39 -8.48 -22.05 -7.14
N ALA A 40 -7.42 -21.27 -7.32
CA ALA A 40 -7.44 -19.83 -7.01
C ALA A 40 -8.04 -19.02 -8.16
N TYR A 41 -9.14 -18.31 -7.87
CA TYR A 41 -9.76 -17.38 -8.80
C TYR A 41 -9.13 -15.99 -8.66
N ARG A 42 -8.71 -15.44 -9.79
CA ARG A 42 -8.08 -14.12 -9.90
C ARG A 42 -8.68 -13.39 -11.09
N SER A 43 -8.69 -12.06 -11.02
CA SER A 43 -9.08 -11.21 -12.14
C SER A 43 -8.28 -9.92 -12.07
N PRO A 44 -8.06 -9.24 -13.22
CA PRO A 44 -7.35 -7.97 -13.25
C PRO A 44 -7.85 -7.02 -12.16
N ASP A 45 -6.92 -6.38 -11.46
CA ASP A 45 -7.21 -5.49 -10.34
C ASP A 45 -6.47 -4.18 -10.50
N GLU A 46 -7.09 -3.09 -10.05
CA GLU A 46 -6.43 -1.79 -10.02
C GLU A 46 -5.66 -1.64 -8.73
N VAL A 47 -4.42 -1.19 -8.84
CA VAL A 47 -3.50 -1.10 -7.71
C VAL A 47 -2.80 0.25 -7.70
N ILE A 48 -2.28 0.59 -6.53
CA ILE A 48 -1.30 1.64 -6.36
C ILE A 48 0.09 1.02 -6.28
N LEU A 49 1.02 1.58 -7.03
CA LEU A 49 2.46 1.35 -6.87
C LEU A 49 3.02 2.59 -6.16
N LYS A 50 3.41 2.43 -4.89
CA LYS A 50 4.13 3.46 -4.14
C LYS A 50 5.62 3.17 -4.25
N VAL A 51 6.29 3.83 -5.20
CA VAL A 51 7.73 3.70 -5.44
C VAL A 51 8.45 4.52 -4.39
N LEU A 52 9.36 3.89 -3.64
CA LEU A 52 10.09 4.55 -2.57
C LEU A 52 11.39 5.15 -3.12
N ASP A 53 11.63 6.42 -2.83
CA ASP A 53 12.82 7.11 -3.30
C ASP A 53 14.08 6.50 -2.68
N LYS A 54 15.17 6.42 -3.46
CA LYS A 54 16.49 5.95 -3.02
C LYS A 54 16.50 4.54 -2.41
N SER A 55 15.54 3.69 -2.79
CA SER A 55 15.41 2.33 -2.24
C SER A 55 16.19 1.28 -3.03
N GLN A 56 16.97 1.67 -4.04
CA GLN A 56 17.84 0.75 -4.79
C GLN A 56 18.88 0.04 -3.90
N ASP A 57 19.30 0.70 -2.82
CA ASP A 57 20.22 0.15 -1.83
C ASP A 57 19.40 -0.36 -0.64
N ILE A 58 19.14 -1.67 -0.61
CA ILE A 58 18.40 -2.29 0.51
C ILE A 58 19.28 -2.23 1.76
N ASP A 59 18.97 -1.32 2.66
CA ASP A 59 19.54 -1.29 4.01
C ASP A 59 18.56 -1.86 5.06
N VAL A 60 19.06 -1.96 6.28
CA VAL A 60 18.30 -2.50 7.41
C VAL A 60 17.16 -1.56 7.80
N GLU A 61 17.30 -0.24 7.62
CA GLU A 61 16.23 0.73 7.83
C GLU A 61 15.06 0.50 6.86
N PHE A 62 15.34 0.32 5.56
CA PHE A 62 14.34 0.01 4.55
C PHE A 62 13.57 -1.27 4.88
N LEU A 63 14.28 -2.33 5.28
CA LEU A 63 13.64 -3.60 5.64
C LEU A 63 12.77 -3.46 6.91
N LYS A 64 13.18 -2.63 7.87
CA LYS A 64 12.36 -2.30 9.05
C LYS A 64 11.11 -1.51 8.66
N GLU A 65 11.23 -0.52 7.79
CA GLU A 65 10.08 0.25 7.30
C GLU A 65 9.13 -0.63 6.48
N LEU A 66 9.68 -1.56 5.68
CA LEU A 66 8.93 -2.56 4.91
C LEU A 66 8.13 -3.50 5.82
N ASP A 67 8.80 -4.11 6.80
CA ASP A 67 8.20 -5.01 7.77
C ASP A 67 7.15 -4.28 8.63
N PHE A 68 7.47 -3.06 9.06
CA PHE A 68 6.54 -2.21 9.79
C PHE A 68 5.31 -1.90 8.95
N THR A 69 5.47 -1.32 7.75
CA THR A 69 4.36 -1.00 6.83
C THR A 69 3.50 -2.22 6.55
N TYR A 70 4.11 -3.39 6.32
CA TYR A 70 3.39 -4.63 6.07
C TYR A 70 2.58 -5.11 7.28
N LYS A 71 3.20 -5.19 8.48
CA LYS A 71 2.52 -5.56 9.73
C LYS A 71 1.41 -4.57 10.08
N PHE A 72 1.66 -3.30 9.78
CA PHE A 72 0.81 -2.17 10.12
C PHE A 72 -0.45 -2.11 9.27
N THR A 73 -0.31 -2.31 7.96
CA THR A 73 -1.40 -2.31 6.97
C THR A 73 -2.24 -3.59 7.07
N ASN A 74 -1.63 -4.72 7.44
CA ASN A 74 -2.31 -6.02 7.51
C ASN A 74 -2.79 -6.44 8.92
N ALA A 75 -2.63 -5.58 9.94
CA ALA A 75 -3.17 -5.83 11.27
C ALA A 75 -4.70 -5.98 11.22
N ARG A 76 -5.22 -7.13 11.69
CA ARG A 76 -6.64 -7.54 11.55
C ARG A 76 -7.65 -6.54 12.10
N SER A 77 -7.28 -5.70 13.06
CA SER A 77 -8.17 -4.73 13.70
C SER A 77 -8.34 -3.43 12.90
N LEU A 78 -7.40 -3.04 12.03
CA LEU A 78 -7.33 -1.70 11.45
C LEU A 78 -6.87 -1.68 9.99
N ARG A 79 -7.24 -2.69 9.20
CA ARG A 79 -6.92 -2.79 7.77
C ARG A 79 -7.51 -1.60 6.98
N LEU A 80 -6.82 -0.46 7.00
CA LEU A 80 -7.20 0.77 6.29
C LEU A 80 -6.82 0.67 4.82
N ILE A 81 -5.67 0.04 4.51
CA ILE A 81 -5.16 -0.16 3.15
C ILE A 81 -4.54 -1.55 3.09
N SER A 82 -4.87 -2.34 2.07
CA SER A 82 -4.24 -3.65 1.88
C SER A 82 -2.93 -3.51 1.11
N VAL A 83 -1.86 -4.14 1.60
CA VAL A 83 -0.60 -4.32 0.85
C VAL A 83 -0.55 -5.74 0.31
N TYR A 84 -0.50 -5.88 -1.01
CA TYR A 84 -0.49 -7.18 -1.69
C TYR A 84 0.92 -7.73 -1.88
N GLY A 85 1.94 -6.86 -1.91
CA GLY A 85 3.31 -7.27 -2.07
C GLY A 85 4.24 -6.11 -2.42
N VAL A 86 5.38 -6.48 -2.99
CA VAL A 86 6.45 -5.58 -3.41
C VAL A 86 6.84 -5.95 -4.83
N THR A 87 7.12 -4.94 -5.63
CA THR A 87 7.74 -5.03 -6.96
C THR A 87 8.98 -4.12 -7.00
N GLN A 88 9.73 -4.14 -8.09
CA GLN A 88 10.89 -3.28 -8.30
C GLN A 88 10.83 -2.67 -9.68
N ASP A 89 11.07 -1.37 -9.74
CA ASP A 89 11.17 -0.64 -10.99
C ASP A 89 12.45 -1.06 -11.74
N SER A 90 12.32 -1.36 -13.04
CA SER A 90 13.41 -1.92 -13.82
C SER A 90 14.48 -0.88 -14.18
N GLU A 91 14.10 0.40 -14.24
CA GLU A 91 14.97 1.52 -14.61
C GLU A 91 15.72 2.07 -13.38
N SER A 92 14.98 2.56 -12.38
CA SER A 92 15.53 3.17 -11.17
C SER A 92 16.03 2.17 -10.13
N LYS A 93 15.64 0.89 -10.24
CA LYS A 93 15.87 -0.17 -9.23
C LYS A 93 15.21 0.10 -7.87
N ASN A 94 14.40 1.15 -7.77
CA ASN A 94 13.63 1.42 -6.56
C ASN A 94 12.55 0.35 -6.36
N TYR A 95 12.32 0.01 -5.10
CA TYR A 95 11.22 -0.86 -4.70
C TYR A 95 9.92 -0.09 -4.63
N ALA A 96 8.83 -0.78 -4.97
CA ALA A 96 7.49 -0.26 -4.87
C ALA A 96 6.58 -1.19 -4.11
N PHE A 97 5.79 -0.63 -3.19
CA PHE A 97 4.68 -1.35 -2.59
C PHE A 97 3.54 -1.49 -3.58
N VAL A 98 2.98 -2.69 -3.66
CA VAL A 98 1.76 -2.98 -4.42
C VAL A 98 0.59 -2.94 -3.46
N MET A 99 -0.25 -1.91 -3.58
CA MET A 99 -1.27 -1.56 -2.59
C MET A 99 -2.66 -1.51 -3.20
N GLN A 100 -3.69 -1.60 -2.36
CA GLN A 100 -5.07 -1.40 -2.74
C GLN A 100 -5.32 0.00 -3.31
N TYR A 101 -5.93 0.06 -4.48
CA TYR A 101 -6.49 1.30 -5.01
C TYR A 101 -7.89 1.56 -4.45
N PHE A 102 -8.13 2.78 -3.97
CA PHE A 102 -9.44 3.25 -3.54
C PHE A 102 -10.01 4.19 -4.59
N ARG A 103 -11.08 3.75 -5.28
CA ARG A 103 -11.76 4.57 -6.29
C ARG A 103 -12.40 5.83 -5.70
N ASP A 104 -12.77 5.78 -4.41
CA ASP A 104 -13.35 6.91 -3.69
C ASP A 104 -12.30 7.96 -3.23
N GLY A 105 -11.03 7.77 -3.57
CA GLY A 105 -9.95 8.71 -3.29
C GLY A 105 -9.16 8.38 -2.02
N ASP A 106 -8.51 9.40 -1.47
CA ASP A 106 -7.60 9.27 -0.33
C ASP A 106 -8.30 9.11 1.03
N LEU A 107 -7.51 8.85 2.08
CA LEU A 107 -7.98 8.72 3.45
C LEU A 107 -8.75 9.97 3.92
N HIS A 108 -8.35 11.17 3.48
CA HIS A 108 -9.03 12.40 3.88
C HIS A 108 -10.44 12.47 3.29
N LYS A 109 -10.62 12.12 2.01
CA LYS A 109 -11.95 12.01 1.39
C LYS A 109 -12.79 10.92 2.03
N PHE A 110 -12.20 9.76 2.29
CA PHE A 110 -12.86 8.67 2.98
C PHE A 110 -13.35 9.10 4.37
N LEU A 111 -12.46 9.67 5.19
CA LEU A 111 -12.82 10.14 6.52
C LEU A 111 -13.87 11.24 6.44
N SER A 112 -13.74 12.21 5.55
CA SER A 112 -14.73 13.28 5.39
C SER A 112 -16.13 12.76 5.05
N LYS A 113 -16.21 11.71 4.23
CA LYS A 113 -17.48 11.10 3.83
C LYS A 113 -18.11 10.25 4.93
N PHE A 114 -17.31 9.46 5.64
CA PHE A 114 -17.80 8.43 6.56
C PHE A 114 -17.57 8.78 8.04
N PHE A 115 -17.06 9.98 8.37
CA PHE A 115 -16.66 10.33 9.74
C PHE A 115 -17.79 10.07 10.74
N ALA A 116 -19.02 10.47 10.43
CA ALA A 116 -20.15 10.30 11.33
C ALA A 116 -20.46 8.80 11.64
N GLU A 117 -20.21 7.92 10.67
CA GLU A 117 -20.55 6.49 10.72
C GLU A 117 -19.45 5.64 11.37
N ILE A 118 -18.21 6.13 11.39
CA ILE A 118 -17.08 5.42 12.00
C ILE A 118 -17.25 5.39 13.53
N PRO A 119 -17.25 4.20 14.17
CA PRO A 119 -17.31 4.07 15.62
C PRO A 119 -16.17 4.84 16.30
N TRP A 120 -16.44 5.43 17.46
CA TRP A 120 -15.48 6.31 18.14
C TRP A 120 -14.14 5.62 18.43
N GLY A 121 -14.17 4.35 18.86
CA GLY A 121 -12.95 3.55 19.04
C GLY A 121 -12.09 3.46 17.78
N LYS A 122 -12.71 3.34 16.60
CA LYS A 122 -11.98 3.32 15.32
C LYS A 122 -11.41 4.69 14.95
N LYS A 123 -12.08 5.79 15.30
CA LYS A 123 -11.54 7.14 15.12
C LYS A 123 -10.28 7.36 15.96
N HIS A 124 -10.34 6.95 17.22
CA HIS A 124 -9.21 7.01 18.14
C HIS A 124 -8.03 6.17 17.64
N ASP A 125 -8.31 4.96 17.15
CA ASP A 125 -7.30 4.10 16.54
C ASP A 125 -6.63 4.77 15.34
N ILE A 126 -7.41 5.35 14.40
CA ILE A 126 -6.90 6.06 13.22
C ILE A 126 -6.05 7.27 13.60
N LEU A 127 -6.47 8.06 14.59
CA LEU A 127 -5.72 9.24 15.04
C LEU A 127 -4.37 8.85 15.66
N ASN A 128 -4.38 7.90 16.60
CA ASN A 128 -3.15 7.39 17.19
C ASN A 128 -2.22 6.81 16.13
N ARG A 129 -2.79 6.20 15.10
CA ARG A 129 -2.05 5.68 13.94
C ARG A 129 -1.27 6.77 13.22
N ILE A 130 -1.95 7.86 12.86
CA ILE A 130 -1.34 9.00 12.15
C ILE A 130 -0.27 9.65 13.02
N ILE A 131 -0.55 9.87 14.31
CA ILE A 131 0.42 10.46 15.24
C ILE A 131 1.68 9.59 15.35
N TRP A 132 1.50 8.27 15.49
CA TRP A 132 2.61 7.34 15.64
C TRP A 132 3.48 7.29 14.36
N ASP A 133 2.87 7.29 13.18
CA ASP A 133 3.62 7.33 11.91
C ASP A 133 4.45 8.61 11.79
N LEU A 134 3.86 9.76 12.11
CA LEU A 134 4.56 11.06 12.05
C LEU A 134 5.74 11.13 13.03
N VAL A 135 5.61 10.55 14.22
CA VAL A 135 6.69 10.52 15.21
C VAL A 135 7.87 9.65 14.74
N ASN A 136 7.60 8.51 14.13
CA ASN A 136 8.67 7.59 13.71
C ASN A 136 9.34 8.00 12.39
N GLN A 137 8.66 8.78 11.54
CA GLN A 137 9.30 9.40 10.38
C GLN A 137 10.35 10.47 10.74
N GLN A 138 10.31 11.03 11.97
CA GLN A 138 11.30 12.01 12.43
C GLN A 138 12.54 11.39 13.09
N GLN A 139 12.53 10.09 13.40
CA GLN A 139 13.63 9.42 14.12
C GLN A 139 14.63 8.71 13.20
N THR A 140 14.39 8.67 11.89
CA THR A 140 15.28 8.13 10.86
C THR A 140 16.26 9.16 10.27
N HIS A 141 16.51 10.27 11.00
CA HIS A 141 17.50 11.29 10.68
C HIS A 141 18.63 11.36 11.71
#